data_AF-A0A4R8CM04-F1
#
_entry.id   AF-A0A4R8CM04-F1
#
_cell.length_a   1.000
_cell.length_b   1.000
_cell.length_c   1.000
_cell.angle_alpha   90.00
_cell.angle_beta   90.00
_cell.angle_gamma   90.00
#
_symmetry.space_group_name_H-M   'P 1'
#
loop_
_entity.id
_entity.type
_entity.pdbx_description
1 polymer ?
#
loop_
_entity_poly.entity_id
_entity_poly.type
_entity_poly.pdbx_seq_one_letter_code
_entity_poly.pdbx_strand_id
1 'polypeptide(L)' 'MLYEVTCTSPEHDAPTRTVTDAAGVTDLVGRAAATGTRVHVRPLPDSDADAGASL' A
#
# COMPACT_ATOMS: atom_id res chain seq x y z
N MET A 1 0.57 7.02 10.36
CA MET A 1 0.06 6.92 8.98
C MET A 1 0.73 5.80 8.19
N LEU A 2 -0.03 4.73 7.95
CA LEU A 2 0.38 3.62 7.09
C LEU A 2 -0.37 3.68 5.76
N TYR A 3 0.14 2.96 4.77
CA TYR A 3 -0.44 2.85 3.45
C TYR A 3 -0.49 1.38 3.03
N GLU A 4 -1.62 0.96 2.49
CA GLU A 4 -1.74 -0.30 1.75
C GLU A 4 -1.36 -0.01 0.29
N VAL A 5 -0.35 -0.73 -0.20
CA VAL A 5 0.14 -0.65 -1.57
C VAL A 5 -0.21 -1.95 -2.28
N THR A 6 -0.95 -1.86 -3.38
CA THR A 6 -1.25 -2.99 -4.25
C THR A 6 -0.44 -2.86 -5.54
N CYS A 7 0.39 -3.85 -5.83
CA CYS A 7 1.19 -3.94 -7.04
C CYS A 7 0.61 -4.99 -7.99
N THR A 8 0.40 -4.63 -9.25
CA THR A 8 -0.08 -5.55 -10.30
C THR A 8 0.87 -5.48 -11.48
N SER A 9 1.60 -6.55 -11.74
CA SER A 9 2.47 -6.69 -12.91
C SER A 9 1.77 -7.55 -13.97
N PRO A 10 2.00 -7.30 -15.26
CA PRO A 10 1.42 -8.12 -16.33
C PRO A 10 1.94 -9.57 -16.33
N GLU A 11 3.10 -9.81 -15.73
CA GLU A 11 3.73 -11.13 -15.66
C GLU A 11 3.30 -11.93 -14.42
N HIS A 12 2.58 -11.31 -13.48
CA HIS A 12 2.09 -11.96 -12.28
C HIS A 12 0.56 -11.85 -12.23
N ASP A 13 -0.12 -12.98 -12.37
CA ASP A 13 -1.58 -13.05 -12.47
C ASP A 13 -2.29 -12.57 -11.19
N ALA A 14 -1.58 -12.55 -10.06
CA ALA A 14 -2.09 -12.11 -8.77
C ALA A 14 -1.52 -10.74 -8.34
N PRO A 15 -2.34 -9.82 -7.83
CA PRO A 15 -1.85 -8.59 -7.22
C PRO A 15 -1.18 -8.85 -5.86
N THR A 16 -0.03 -8.24 -5.62
CA THR A 16 0.66 -8.28 -4.32
C THR A 16 0.25 -7.09 -3.48
N ARG A 17 -0.16 -7.31 -2.23
CA ARG A 17 -0.47 -6.24 -1.27
C ARG A 17 0.59 -6.13 -0.19
N THR A 18 0.96 -4.92 0.16
CA THR A 18 1.95 -4.63 1.20
C THR A 18 1.53 -3.40 1.99
N VAL A 19 1.57 -3.48 3.32
CA VAL A 19 1.34 -2.33 4.19
C VAL A 19 2.68 -1.75 4.61
N THR A 20 2.87 -0.45 4.40
CA THR A 20 4.13 0.23 4.71
C THR A 20 3.92 1.72 4.97
N ASP A 21 4.93 2.40 5.50
CA ASP A 21 4.92 3.85 5.68
C ASP A 21 5.29 4.59 4.38
N ALA A 22 5.31 5.93 4.43
CA ALA A 22 5.57 6.77 3.25
C ALA A 22 6.92 6.49 2.57
N ALA A 23 7.96 6.12 3.34
CA ALA A 23 9.26 5.78 2.77
C ALA A 23 9.18 4.47 1.98
N GLY A 24 8.49 3.46 2.53
CA GLY A 24 8.28 2.19 1.82
C GLY A 24 7.38 2.34 0.59
N VAL A 25 6.36 3.22 0.62
CA VAL A 25 5.58 3.56 -0.59
C VAL A 25 6.48 4.10 -1.68
N THR A 26 7.40 5.00 -1.34
CA THR A 26 8.33 5.63 -2.30
C THR A 26 9.23 4.58 -2.95
N ASP A 27 9.78 3.65 -2.17
CA ASP A 27 10.59 2.54 -2.69
C ASP A 27 9.78 1.62 -3.61
N LEU A 28 8.56 1.24 -3.23
CA LEU A 28 7.68 0.39 -4.05
C LEU A 28 7.30 1.06 -5.38
N VAL A 29 6.99 2.36 -5.36
CA VAL A 29 6.69 3.13 -6.57
C VAL A 29 7.91 3.20 -7.49
N GLY A 30 9.11 3.42 -6.94
CA GLY A 30 10.35 3.45 -7.72
C GLY A 30 10.63 2.12 -8.42
N ARG A 31 10.47 1.00 -7.70
CA ARG A 31 10.62 -0.35 -8.28
C ARG A 31 9.58 -0.64 -9.35
N ALA A 32 8.35 -0.20 -9.13
CA ALA A 32 7.27 -0.41 -10.08
C ALA A 32 7.50 0.37 -11.38
N ALA A 33 8.00 1.60 -11.30
CA ALA A 33 8.37 2.39 -12.47
C ALA A 33 9.46 1.71 -13.31
N ALA A 34 10.45 1.07 -12.66
CA ALA A 34 11.53 0.35 -13.36
C ALA A 34 11.05 -0.93 -14.07
N THR A 35 9.94 -1.52 -13.61
CA THR A 35 9.42 -2.82 -14.09
C THR A 35 8.14 -2.71 -14.91
N GLY A 36 7.58 -1.49 -15.05
CA GLY A 36 6.27 -1.28 -15.69
C GLY A 36 5.09 -1.83 -14.87
N THR A 37 5.30 -2.11 -13.58
CA THR A 37 4.26 -2.57 -12.66
C THR A 37 3.30 -1.44 -12.33
N ARG A 38 1.99 -1.73 -12.25
CA ARG A 38 0.98 -0.76 -11.80
C ARG A 38 0.90 -0.77 -10.28
N VAL A 39 0.85 0.41 -9.67
CA VAL A 39 0.75 0.57 -8.21
C VAL A 39 -0.51 1.34 -7.86
N HIS A 40 -1.25 0.83 -6.89
CA HIS A 40 -2.36 1.53 -6.25
C HIS A 40 -2.03 1.72 -4.77
N VAL A 41 -2.07 2.96 -4.29
CA VAL A 41 -1.72 3.32 -2.91
C VAL A 41 -2.97 3.81 -2.20
N ARG A 42 -3.29 3.22 -1.06
CA ARG A 42 -4.42 3.59 -0.21
C ARG A 42 -3.91 3.96 1.19
N PRO A 43 -4.21 5.17 1.72
CA PRO A 43 -3.92 5.46 3.12
C PRO A 43 -4.77 4.58 4.02
N LEU A 44 -4.15 4.01 5.06
CA LEU A 44 -4.86 3.33 6.13
C LEU A 44 -5.08 4.32 7.28
N PRO A 45 -6.29 4.38 7.84
CA PRO A 45 -6.51 5.15 9.06
C PRO A 45 -5.59 4.60 10.15
N ASP A 46 -4.97 5.50 10.92
CA ASP A 46 -4.27 5.08 12.14
C ASP A 46 -5.32 4.42 13.06
N SER A 47 -5.17 3.11 13.31
CA SER A 47 -6.13 2.28 14.05
C SER A 47 -6.23 2.60 15.56
N ASP A 48 -5.92 3.83 15.98
CA ASP A 48 -5.96 4.29 17.37
C ASP A 48 -7.14 5.24 17.66
N ALA A 49 -8.11 5.35 16.74
CA ALA A 49 -9.29 6.23 16.90
C ALA A 49 -10.64 5.48 16.91
N ASP A 50 -10.65 4.17 17.20
CA ASP A 50 -11.90 3.41 17.42
C ASP A 50 -11.79 2.48 18.64
N ALA A 51 -11.27 3.02 19.75
CA ALA A 51 -11.42 2.43 21.07
C ALA A 51 -12.13 3.45 21.99
N GLY A 52 -13.33 3.88 21.60
CA GLY A 52 -14.05 4.89 22.37
C GLY A 52 -15.35 5.38 21.77
N ALA A 53 -16.33 4.50 21.57
CA ALA A 53 -17.76 4.79 21.80
C ALA A 53 -18.64 3.63 21.33
N SER A 54 -18.93 2.70 22.23
CA SER A 54 -20.27 2.10 22.31
C SER A 54 -20.53 1.80 23.78
N LEU A 55 -21.24 2.75 24.40
CA LEU A 55 -21.92 2.65 25.69
C LEU A 55 -23.15 1.75 25.56
#